data_AF-A0A086Z0Y1-F1
#
_entry.id   AF-A0A086Z0Y1-F1
#
_cell.length_a   1.000
_cell.length_b   1.000
_cell.length_c   1.000
_cell.angle_alpha   90.00
_cell.angle_beta   90.00
_cell.angle_gamma   90.00
#
_symmetry.space_group_name_H-M   'P 1'
#
loop_
_entity.id
_entity.type
_entity.pdbx_description
1 polymer ?
#
loop_
_entity_poly.entity_id
_entity_poly.type
_entity_poly.pdbx_seq_one_letter_code
_entity_poly.pdbx_strand_id
1 'polypeptide(L)'
;MAVSFVCRPKKDDTDMQAALKLGWARSFRRFTILGGLGGRIDHSIANVACLCLLAQSGGHGVLVGDGLALTVIRDGRLDFPAWWPSPEDGRMVSVFSASDISREVSETGLKYGLERAELDQGMSCGSGVSNEFLDGHPARIEVGQGSLIVSYPLSAPRPSWHTSLEPAGNLGPLDTSPSARLNRIRPVEPPGDA
;
A
#
# COMPACT_ATOMS: atom_id res chain seq x y z
N MET A 1 8.47 -19.45 -5.03
CA MET A 1 9.64 -19.10 -5.87
C MET A 1 10.11 -17.72 -5.43
N ALA A 2 11.30 -17.61 -4.84
CA ALA A 2 11.86 -16.32 -4.40
C ALA A 2 12.73 -15.73 -5.52
N VAL A 3 12.61 -14.42 -5.76
CA VAL A 3 13.42 -13.68 -6.74
C VAL A 3 14.30 -12.73 -5.94
N SER A 4 15.63 -12.88 -6.02
CA SER A 4 16.58 -11.87 -5.54
C SER A 4 17.17 -11.10 -6.72
N PHE A 5 17.39 -9.80 -6.53
CA PHE A 5 17.99 -8.92 -7.53
C PHE A 5 18.92 -7.92 -6.83
N VAL A 6 20.03 -7.56 -7.46
CA VAL A 6 20.97 -6.53 -7.00
C VAL A 6 20.90 -5.37 -7.98
N CYS A 7 20.42 -4.21 -7.54
CA CYS A 7 20.35 -3.01 -8.37
C CYS A 7 21.51 -2.05 -8.06
N ARG A 8 21.94 -1.28 -9.07
CA ARG A 8 23.04 -0.30 -8.95
C ARG A 8 22.49 1.01 -8.35
N PRO A 9 23.29 1.75 -7.55
CA PRO A 9 22.85 2.92 -6.76
C PRO A 9 22.44 4.18 -7.57
N LYS A 10 22.42 4.12 -8.91
CA LYS A 10 22.04 5.22 -9.80
C LYS A 10 21.08 4.68 -10.86
N LYS A 11 19.87 4.33 -10.45
CA LYS A 11 18.76 3.98 -11.34
C LYS A 11 17.53 4.81 -10.95
N ASP A 12 16.70 5.13 -11.94
CA ASP A 12 15.42 5.81 -11.70
C ASP A 12 14.45 4.92 -10.90
N ASP A 13 14.45 3.61 -11.16
CA ASP A 13 13.66 2.66 -10.40
C ASP A 13 14.36 2.27 -9.10
N THR A 14 13.64 2.37 -7.98
CA THR A 14 14.08 1.76 -6.71
C THR A 14 14.11 0.24 -6.84
N ASP A 15 14.87 -0.45 -5.97
CA ASP A 15 14.95 -1.91 -5.95
C ASP A 15 13.56 -2.56 -5.87
N MET A 16 12.66 -1.97 -5.09
CA MET A 16 11.27 -2.41 -4.97
C MET A 16 10.50 -2.24 -6.29
N GLN A 17 10.60 -1.08 -6.92
CA GLN A 17 9.89 -0.81 -8.18
C GLN A 17 10.37 -1.75 -9.30
N ALA A 18 11.68 -1.99 -9.39
CA ALA A 18 12.25 -2.96 -10.32
C ALA A 18 11.73 -4.39 -10.07
N ALA A 19 11.67 -4.81 -8.79
CA ALA A 19 11.15 -6.13 -8.42
C ALA A 19 9.66 -6.29 -8.80
N LEU A 20 8.84 -5.27 -8.58
CA LEU A 20 7.43 -5.27 -8.95
C LEU A 20 7.24 -5.38 -10.47
N LYS A 21 7.92 -4.53 -11.25
CA LYS A 21 7.86 -4.56 -12.72
C LYS A 21 8.28 -5.93 -13.26
N LEU A 22 9.35 -6.50 -12.72
CA LEU A 22 9.86 -7.80 -13.12
C LEU A 22 8.88 -8.94 -12.79
N GLY A 23 8.28 -8.92 -11.60
CA GLY A 23 7.25 -9.90 -11.25
C GLY A 23 6.01 -9.75 -12.12
N TRP A 24 5.61 -8.52 -12.42
CA TRP A 24 4.47 -8.23 -13.30
C TRP A 24 4.66 -8.79 -14.70
N ALA A 25 5.85 -8.58 -15.28
CA ALA A 25 6.25 -9.12 -16.59
C ALA A 25 6.24 -10.66 -16.61
N ARG A 26 6.41 -11.31 -15.46
CA ARG A 26 6.27 -12.76 -15.28
C ARG A 26 4.85 -13.21 -14.93
N SER A 27 3.85 -12.35 -15.16
CA SER A 27 2.44 -12.60 -14.87
C SER A 27 2.08 -12.76 -13.39
N PHE A 28 2.97 -12.37 -12.46
CA PHE A 28 2.60 -12.28 -11.05
C PHE A 28 1.73 -11.05 -10.79
N ARG A 29 0.69 -11.23 -9.96
CA ARG A 29 -0.25 -10.16 -9.55
C ARG A 29 -0.34 -9.99 -8.04
N ARG A 30 0.25 -10.91 -7.27
CA ARG A 30 0.26 -10.89 -5.81
C ARG A 30 1.68 -10.83 -5.31
N PHE A 31 1.96 -9.88 -4.44
CA PHE A 31 3.29 -9.58 -3.93
C PHE A 31 3.25 -9.51 -2.40
N THR A 32 4.26 -10.08 -1.76
CA THR A 32 4.49 -9.93 -0.33
C THR A 32 5.91 -9.43 -0.15
N ILE A 33 6.05 -8.29 0.52
CA ILE A 33 7.28 -7.49 0.55
C ILE A 33 7.69 -7.38 2.00
N LEU A 34 8.75 -8.10 2.35
CA LEU A 34 9.26 -8.19 3.72
C LEU A 34 10.26 -7.06 3.98
N GLY A 35 10.24 -6.49 5.17
CA GLY A 35 11.10 -5.35 5.54
C GLY A 35 10.73 -4.07 4.80
N GLY A 36 9.48 -3.99 4.31
CA GLY A 36 8.97 -2.82 3.58
C GLY A 36 8.48 -1.69 4.48
N LEU A 37 8.37 -1.96 5.78
CA LEU A 37 7.96 -1.01 6.83
C LEU A 37 9.07 -0.94 7.89
N GLY A 38 9.32 0.25 8.43
CA GLY A 38 10.26 0.47 9.54
C GLY A 38 11.56 1.15 9.14
N GLY A 39 12.34 1.56 10.15
CA GLY A 39 13.61 2.25 9.99
C GLY A 39 13.46 3.66 9.40
N ARG A 40 13.80 3.81 8.11
CA ARG A 40 13.76 5.10 7.40
C ARG A 40 12.37 5.38 6.84
N ILE A 41 11.72 6.42 7.34
CA ILE A 41 10.34 6.78 6.97
C ILE A 41 10.20 7.07 5.46
N ASP A 42 11.22 7.65 4.83
CA ASP A 42 11.24 7.94 3.40
C ASP A 42 11.12 6.66 2.55
N HIS A 43 11.74 5.57 2.99
CA HIS A 43 11.60 4.27 2.32
C HIS A 43 10.19 3.70 2.49
N SER A 44 9.61 3.81 3.69
CA SER A 44 8.25 3.30 3.94
C SER A 44 7.22 4.04 3.08
N ILE A 45 7.33 5.36 2.96
CA ILE A 45 6.47 6.18 2.10
C ILE A 45 6.64 5.80 0.62
N ALA A 46 7.88 5.65 0.14
CA ALA A 46 8.14 5.24 -1.23
C ALA A 46 7.54 3.83 -1.53
N ASN A 47 7.61 2.93 -0.56
CA ASN A 47 7.04 1.59 -0.69
C ASN A 47 5.51 1.61 -0.75
N VAL A 48 4.86 2.46 0.05
CA VAL A 48 3.40 2.67 0.00
C VAL A 48 3.00 3.24 -1.37
N ALA A 49 3.75 4.19 -1.91
CA ALA A 49 3.51 4.71 -3.26
C ALA A 49 3.61 3.62 -4.34
N CYS A 50 4.56 2.69 -4.21
CA CYS A 50 4.65 1.52 -5.09
C CYS A 50 3.44 0.58 -4.96
N LEU A 51 2.90 0.39 -3.76
CA LEU A 51 1.65 -0.35 -3.57
C LEU A 51 0.45 0.34 -4.23
N CYS A 52 0.36 1.67 -4.15
CA CYS A 52 -0.68 2.43 -4.84
C CYS A 52 -0.64 2.19 -6.35
N LEU A 53 0.54 2.26 -6.97
CA LEU A 53 0.73 1.96 -8.39
C LEU A 53 0.30 0.53 -8.74
N LEU A 54 0.68 -0.43 -7.90
CA LEU A 54 0.35 -1.84 -8.08
C LEU A 54 -1.16 -2.07 -8.02
N ALA A 55 -1.84 -1.49 -7.03
CA ALA A 55 -3.29 -1.59 -6.84
C ALA A 55 -4.05 -0.93 -8.01
N GLN A 56 -3.63 0.25 -8.44
CA GLN A 56 -4.19 0.94 -9.62
C GLN A 56 -4.06 0.12 -10.91
N SER A 57 -3.06 -0.75 -10.99
CA SER A 57 -2.81 -1.61 -12.14
C SER A 57 -3.55 -2.95 -12.07
N GLY A 58 -4.39 -3.19 -11.05
CA GLY A 58 -5.10 -4.46 -10.83
C GLY A 58 -4.27 -5.53 -10.12
N GLY A 59 -3.21 -5.14 -9.42
CA GLY A 59 -2.39 -6.01 -8.58
C GLY A 59 -2.72 -5.91 -7.11
N HIS A 60 -2.12 -6.80 -6.31
CA HIS A 60 -2.21 -6.77 -4.85
C HIS A 60 -0.83 -6.96 -4.23
N GLY A 61 -0.48 -6.06 -3.32
CA GLY A 61 0.78 -6.13 -2.59
C GLY A 61 0.56 -5.88 -1.10
N VAL A 62 1.36 -6.57 -0.28
CA VAL A 62 1.37 -6.38 1.17
C VAL A 62 2.80 -6.09 1.61
N LEU A 63 3.01 -4.95 2.26
CA LEU A 63 4.24 -4.66 3.01
C LEU A 63 4.11 -5.29 4.40
N VAL A 64 5.18 -5.93 4.85
CA VAL A 64 5.26 -6.52 6.18
C VAL A 64 6.50 -5.99 6.89
N GLY A 65 6.33 -5.51 8.12
CA GLY A 65 7.42 -5.06 8.99
C GLY A 65 6.88 -4.65 10.36
N ASP A 66 7.72 -4.77 11.40
CA ASP A 66 7.43 -4.37 12.78
C ASP A 66 6.08 -4.88 13.34
N GLY A 67 5.69 -6.12 12.99
CA GLY A 67 4.43 -6.73 13.44
C GLY A 67 3.18 -6.18 12.74
N LEU A 68 3.34 -5.35 11.71
CA LEU A 68 2.26 -4.78 10.91
C LEU A 68 2.29 -5.30 9.47
N ALA A 69 1.09 -5.41 8.91
CA ALA A 69 0.86 -5.55 7.49
C ALA A 69 0.18 -4.28 6.96
N LEU A 70 0.66 -3.78 5.82
CA LEU A 70 0.06 -2.65 5.12
C LEU A 70 -0.20 -3.04 3.66
N THR A 71 -1.41 -2.78 3.18
CA THR A 71 -1.81 -3.03 1.80
C THR A 71 -2.58 -1.85 1.23
N VAL A 72 -2.72 -1.83 -0.10
CA VAL A 72 -3.56 -0.89 -0.81
C VAL A 72 -4.53 -1.67 -1.68
N ILE A 73 -5.81 -1.36 -1.57
CA ILE A 73 -6.85 -1.90 -2.45
C ILE A 73 -7.40 -0.79 -3.34
N ARG A 74 -7.84 -1.16 -4.54
CA ARG A 74 -8.47 -0.29 -5.52
C ARG A 74 -9.70 -0.99 -6.07
N ASP A 75 -10.83 -0.30 -6.06
CA ASP A 75 -12.11 -0.75 -6.64
C ASP A 75 -12.36 -2.25 -6.32
N GLY A 76 -12.48 -2.56 -5.02
CA GLY A 76 -12.32 -3.91 -4.52
C GLY A 76 -12.50 -4.02 -3.01
N ARG A 77 -12.15 -5.20 -2.46
CA ARG A 77 -12.35 -5.51 -1.04
C ARG A 77 -11.30 -6.44 -0.44
N LEU A 78 -11.21 -6.37 0.88
CA LEU A 78 -10.53 -7.32 1.76
C LEU A 78 -11.56 -8.01 2.63
N ASP A 79 -11.51 -9.33 2.65
CA ASP A 79 -12.35 -10.19 3.47
C ASP A 79 -11.47 -10.93 4.49
N PHE A 80 -11.62 -10.57 5.77
CA PHE A 80 -10.93 -11.19 6.91
C PHE A 80 -11.81 -12.29 7.51
N PRO A 81 -11.27 -13.51 7.69
CA PRO A 81 -11.93 -14.54 8.48
C PRO A 81 -12.18 -14.10 9.92
N ALA A 82 -13.13 -14.77 10.59
CA ALA A 82 -13.32 -14.62 12.02
C ALA A 82 -12.03 -14.92 12.79
N TRP A 83 -11.71 -14.06 13.75
CA TRP A 83 -10.45 -14.10 14.49
C TRP A 83 -10.66 -13.88 15.98
N TRP A 84 -9.83 -14.51 16.80
CA TRP A 84 -9.85 -14.38 18.25
C TRP A 84 -8.48 -13.92 18.75
N PRO A 85 -8.16 -12.61 18.64
CA PRO A 85 -6.86 -12.09 19.03
C PRO A 85 -6.59 -12.25 20.52
N SER A 86 -5.40 -12.76 20.86
CA SER A 86 -4.87 -12.69 22.22
C SER A 86 -4.62 -11.23 22.62
N PRO A 87 -4.52 -10.91 23.93
CA PRO A 87 -4.23 -9.55 24.39
C PRO A 87 -2.96 -8.94 23.78
N GLU A 88 -1.95 -9.75 23.47
CA GLU A 88 -0.71 -9.31 22.82
C GLU A 88 -0.80 -9.05 21.30
N ASP A 89 -1.84 -9.55 20.62
CA ASP A 89 -1.86 -9.60 19.14
C ASP A 89 -2.15 -8.24 18.48
N GLY A 90 -2.67 -7.27 19.24
CA GLY A 90 -3.19 -6.03 18.69
C GLY A 90 -4.48 -6.24 17.89
N ARG A 91 -5.39 -5.26 17.93
CA ARG A 91 -6.72 -5.34 17.28
C ARG A 91 -6.97 -4.24 16.27
N MET A 92 -6.03 -3.30 16.18
CA MET A 92 -6.19 -2.06 15.44
C MET A 92 -6.07 -2.31 13.94
N VAL A 93 -7.11 -1.98 13.21
CA VAL A 93 -7.09 -1.85 11.75
C VAL A 93 -7.33 -0.40 11.40
N SER A 94 -6.51 0.13 10.50
CA SER A 94 -6.66 1.51 10.05
C SER A 94 -6.86 1.60 8.55
N VAL A 95 -7.79 2.46 8.15
CA VAL A 95 -8.21 2.65 6.75
C VAL A 95 -8.08 4.12 6.39
N PHE A 96 -7.32 4.40 5.34
CA PHE A 96 -7.08 5.75 4.84
C PHE A 96 -7.39 5.83 3.36
N SER A 97 -7.90 6.97 2.89
CA SER A 97 -8.02 7.19 1.46
C SER A 97 -6.65 7.44 0.84
N ALA A 98 -6.33 6.70 -0.23
CA ALA A 98 -5.19 6.96 -1.12
C ALA A 98 -5.60 7.74 -2.37
N SER A 99 -6.89 8.04 -2.53
CA SER A 99 -7.42 8.92 -3.58
C SER A 99 -7.90 10.23 -2.94
N ASP A 100 -8.08 11.29 -3.75
CA ASP A 100 -8.67 12.54 -3.26
C ASP A 100 -10.00 12.29 -2.55
N ILE A 101 -10.83 11.43 -3.15
CA ILE A 101 -12.06 10.89 -2.56
C ILE A 101 -12.17 9.41 -2.93
N SER A 102 -12.38 8.55 -1.94
CA SER A 102 -12.80 7.16 -2.09
C SER A 102 -14.29 7.03 -1.78
N ARG A 103 -15.06 6.48 -2.71
CA ARG A 103 -16.52 6.41 -2.65
C ARG A 103 -17.00 4.98 -2.39
N GLU A 104 -18.20 4.89 -1.83
CA GLU A 104 -18.85 3.61 -1.52
C GLU A 104 -17.99 2.75 -0.58
N VAL A 105 -17.33 3.40 0.39
CA VAL A 105 -16.50 2.74 1.39
C VAL A 105 -17.39 2.07 2.42
N SER A 106 -17.20 0.78 2.61
CA SER A 106 -17.96 -0.01 3.60
C SER A 106 -17.01 -0.81 4.49
N GLU A 107 -17.25 -0.73 5.80
CA GLU A 107 -16.52 -1.45 6.85
C GLU A 107 -17.54 -2.23 7.69
N THR A 108 -17.44 -3.56 7.65
CA THR A 108 -18.36 -4.45 8.38
C THR A 108 -17.57 -5.44 9.24
N GLY A 109 -18.16 -5.89 10.35
CA GLY A 109 -17.48 -6.79 11.30
C GLY A 109 -16.35 -6.13 12.10
N LEU A 110 -16.32 -4.79 12.12
CA LEU A 110 -15.41 -3.97 12.90
C LEU A 110 -16.22 -3.15 13.94
N LYS A 111 -15.54 -2.66 14.97
CA LYS A 111 -16.15 -1.90 16.08
C LYS A 111 -16.89 -0.64 15.61
N TYR A 112 -16.34 0.06 14.63
CA TYR A 112 -16.93 1.25 14.02
C TYR A 112 -17.32 0.92 12.58
N GLY A 113 -18.54 0.45 12.36
CA GLY A 113 -19.01 0.12 11.01
C GLY A 113 -19.20 1.37 10.14
N LEU A 114 -18.94 1.22 8.85
CA LEU A 114 -19.25 2.21 7.82
C LEU A 114 -20.07 1.53 6.72
N GLU A 115 -21.06 2.23 6.18
CA GLU A 115 -21.89 1.73 5.08
C GLU A 115 -21.90 2.78 3.98
N ARG A 116 -21.31 2.43 2.83
CA ARG A 116 -21.33 3.23 1.58
C ARG A 116 -20.95 4.70 1.80
N ALA A 117 -19.98 4.95 2.67
CA ALA A 117 -19.50 6.28 2.98
C ALA A 117 -18.54 6.82 1.90
N GLU A 118 -18.31 8.13 1.91
CA GLU A 118 -17.20 8.76 1.20
C GLU A 118 -16.07 9.01 2.19
N LEU A 119 -14.84 8.68 1.80
CA LEU A 119 -13.63 8.89 2.59
C LEU A 119 -12.69 9.80 1.80
N ASP A 120 -12.47 11.01 2.30
CA ASP A 120 -11.50 11.96 1.77
C ASP A 120 -10.28 12.10 2.71
N GLN A 121 -9.36 13.00 2.39
CA GLN A 121 -8.18 13.24 3.22
C GLN A 121 -8.53 13.87 4.58
N GLY A 122 -9.61 14.65 4.67
CA GLY A 122 -10.07 15.28 5.92
C GLY A 122 -10.68 14.28 6.90
N MET A 123 -11.45 13.33 6.40
CA MET A 123 -11.90 12.18 7.17
C MET A 123 -10.73 11.26 7.52
N SER A 124 -9.78 11.11 6.59
CA SER A 124 -8.58 10.30 6.81
C SER A 124 -7.63 10.86 7.88
N CYS A 125 -7.73 12.16 8.21
CA CYS A 125 -6.96 12.75 9.31
C CYS A 125 -7.71 12.81 10.65
N GLY A 126 -8.99 12.45 10.68
CA GLY A 126 -9.83 12.41 11.89
C GLY A 126 -9.86 11.05 12.57
N SER A 127 -10.67 10.91 13.63
CA SER A 127 -10.81 9.66 14.40
C SER A 127 -11.42 8.48 13.62
N GLY A 128 -11.91 8.70 12.39
CA GLY A 128 -12.59 7.69 11.57
C GLY A 128 -11.67 6.66 10.92
N VAL A 129 -10.35 6.80 11.04
CA VAL A 129 -9.38 5.92 10.39
C VAL A 129 -8.86 4.79 11.25
N SER A 130 -9.12 4.79 12.56
CA SER A 130 -8.61 3.78 13.49
C SER A 130 -9.78 2.98 14.04
N ASN A 131 -9.87 1.72 13.63
CA ASN A 131 -10.94 0.81 13.94
C ASN A 131 -10.38 -0.46 14.61
N GLU A 132 -11.25 -1.35 15.09
CA GLU A 132 -10.87 -2.56 15.80
C GLU A 132 -11.62 -3.78 15.27
N PHE A 133 -10.91 -4.91 15.11
CA PHE A 133 -11.53 -6.20 14.86
C PHE A 133 -12.39 -6.64 16.05
N LEU A 134 -13.58 -7.18 15.75
CA LEU A 134 -14.47 -7.79 16.74
C LEU A 134 -14.15 -9.27 16.95
N ASP A 135 -14.19 -9.74 18.19
CA ASP A 135 -13.89 -11.12 18.54
C ASP A 135 -14.86 -12.11 17.87
N GLY A 136 -14.31 -13.03 17.07
CA GLY A 136 -15.09 -14.09 16.44
C GLY A 136 -15.95 -13.68 15.26
N HIS A 137 -15.85 -12.42 14.82
CA HIS A 137 -16.60 -11.93 13.67
C HIS A 137 -15.69 -11.83 12.44
N PRO A 138 -16.14 -12.29 11.26
CA PRO A 138 -15.46 -11.94 10.02
C PRO A 138 -15.60 -10.44 9.77
N ALA A 139 -14.58 -9.84 9.17
CA ALA A 139 -14.58 -8.41 8.84
C ALA A 139 -14.39 -8.20 7.34
N ARG A 140 -14.97 -7.13 6.81
CA ARG A 140 -14.80 -6.71 5.42
C ARG A 140 -14.54 -5.22 5.32
N ILE A 141 -13.58 -4.87 4.48
CA ILE A 141 -13.29 -3.49 4.08
C ILE A 141 -13.40 -3.44 2.56
N GLU A 142 -14.27 -2.58 2.05
CA GLU A 142 -14.62 -2.49 0.63
C GLU A 142 -14.63 -1.04 0.16
N VAL A 143 -14.24 -0.82 -1.09
CA VAL A 143 -14.34 0.46 -1.79
C VAL A 143 -14.88 0.22 -3.20
N GLY A 144 -15.96 0.90 -3.56
CA GLY A 144 -16.53 0.80 -4.91
C GLY A 144 -15.73 1.59 -5.94
N GLN A 145 -15.26 2.79 -5.57
CA GLN A 145 -14.43 3.62 -6.44
C GLN A 145 -13.38 4.37 -5.63
N GLY A 146 -12.11 4.20 -5.93
CA GLY A 146 -11.02 4.81 -5.19
C GLY A 146 -10.03 3.79 -4.66
N SER A 147 -8.99 4.30 -4.01
CA SER A 147 -7.96 3.48 -3.38
C SER A 147 -7.99 3.66 -1.88
N LEU A 148 -7.91 2.56 -1.12
CA LEU A 148 -7.77 2.59 0.32
C LEU A 148 -6.42 1.99 0.73
N ILE A 149 -5.69 2.68 1.61
CA ILE A 149 -4.56 2.15 2.36
C ILE A 149 -5.14 1.49 3.61
N VAL A 150 -4.82 0.22 3.81
CA VAL A 150 -5.27 -0.55 4.98
C VAL A 150 -4.07 -1.08 5.72
N SER A 151 -3.94 -0.75 7.00
CA SER A 151 -2.94 -1.32 7.90
C SER A 151 -3.60 -2.16 8.98
N TYR A 152 -3.06 -3.33 9.28
CA TYR A 152 -3.59 -4.26 10.28
C TYR A 152 -2.45 -5.05 10.93
N PRO A 153 -2.68 -5.69 12.10
CA PRO A 153 -1.67 -6.46 12.80
C PRO A 153 -1.30 -7.70 11.98
N LEU A 154 -0.03 -8.07 11.96
CA LEU A 154 0.44 -9.25 11.21
C LEU A 154 -0.10 -10.58 11.78
N SER A 155 -0.49 -10.58 13.05
CA SER A 155 -1.17 -11.67 13.76
C SER A 155 -2.60 -11.92 13.23
N ALA A 156 -3.22 -10.92 12.60
CA ALA A 156 -4.54 -11.06 12.01
C ALA A 156 -4.54 -12.11 10.88
N PRO A 157 -5.63 -12.85 10.69
CA PRO A 157 -5.71 -13.85 9.63
C PRO A 157 -5.54 -13.16 8.28
N ARG A 158 -4.80 -13.82 7.38
CA ARG A 158 -4.56 -13.28 6.05
C ARG A 158 -5.90 -13.06 5.33
N PRO A 159 -6.23 -11.82 4.93
CA PRO A 159 -7.46 -11.56 4.22
C PRO A 159 -7.41 -12.16 2.81
N SER A 160 -8.57 -12.54 2.29
CA SER A 160 -8.74 -12.70 0.85
C SER A 160 -8.97 -11.33 0.20
N TRP A 161 -8.45 -11.16 -1.01
CA TRP A 161 -8.49 -9.90 -1.75
C TRP A 161 -9.18 -10.10 -3.09
N HIS A 162 -10.04 -9.14 -3.43
CA HIS A 162 -10.76 -9.07 -4.69
C HIS A 162 -10.72 -7.64 -5.24
N THR A 163 -10.65 -7.50 -6.56
CA THR A 163 -10.78 -6.22 -7.29
C THR A 163 -11.63 -6.43 -8.53
N SER A 164 -12.33 -5.39 -8.98
CA SER A 164 -13.03 -5.36 -10.26
C SER A 164 -12.14 -4.92 -11.43
N LEU A 165 -10.88 -4.56 -11.17
CA LEU A 165 -9.95 -4.12 -12.20
C LEU A 165 -9.37 -5.30 -12.99
N GLU A 166 -9.36 -5.16 -14.31
CA GLU A 166 -8.57 -6.01 -15.18
C GLU A 166 -7.08 -5.67 -15.04
N PRO A 167 -6.18 -6.65 -14.89
CA PRO A 167 -4.76 -6.37 -14.76
C PRO A 167 -4.19 -5.64 -15.98
N ALA A 168 -3.53 -4.51 -15.74
CA ALA A 168 -2.84 -3.77 -16.78
C ALA A 168 -1.77 -4.63 -17.49
N GLY A 169 -1.50 -4.33 -18.77
CA GLY A 169 -0.51 -5.07 -19.57
C GLY A 169 0.92 -4.96 -19.01
N ASN A 170 1.29 -3.82 -18.43
CA ASN A 170 2.58 -3.59 -17.77
C ASN A 170 2.46 -2.52 -16.66
N LEU A 171 3.47 -2.45 -15.79
CA LEU A 171 3.63 -1.39 -14.77
C LEU A 171 4.56 -0.26 -15.25
N GLY A 172 4.61 -0.01 -16.56
CA GLY A 172 5.60 0.82 -17.23
C GLY A 172 6.89 0.06 -17.63
N PRO A 173 7.75 0.66 -18.48
CA PRO A 173 9.03 0.06 -18.84
C PRO A 173 9.93 -0.03 -17.61
N LEU A 174 10.72 -1.11 -17.53
CA LEU A 174 11.79 -1.23 -16.54
C LEU A 174 12.90 -0.25 -16.93
N ASP A 175 13.22 0.72 -16.08
CA ASP A 175 14.28 1.67 -16.35
C ASP A 175 15.53 1.31 -15.53
N THR A 176 16.57 0.87 -16.24
CA THR A 176 17.88 0.58 -15.65
C THR A 176 18.89 1.69 -15.84
N SER A 177 18.47 2.82 -16.40
CA SER A 177 19.32 3.96 -16.73
C SER A 177 19.51 4.86 -15.51
N PRO A 178 20.64 5.58 -15.40
CA PRO A 178 20.82 6.63 -14.40
C PRO A 178 19.80 7.75 -14.55
N SER A 179 19.28 8.23 -13.42
CA SER A 179 18.21 9.23 -13.38
C SER A 179 18.55 10.49 -14.16
N ALA A 180 17.75 10.77 -15.19
CA ALA A 180 17.83 12.04 -15.92
C ALA A 180 17.35 13.23 -15.07
N ARG A 181 16.59 12.97 -13.99
CA ARG A 181 16.02 14.00 -13.10
C ARG A 181 17.00 14.47 -12.01
N LEU A 182 18.09 13.73 -11.77
CA LEU A 182 19.11 14.09 -10.77
C LEU A 182 20.13 15.13 -11.26
N ASN A 183 20.11 15.52 -12.54
CA ASN A 183 21.00 16.56 -13.07
C ASN A 183 20.22 17.84 -13.38
N ARG A 184 20.13 18.74 -12.38
CA ARG A 184 20.03 20.21 -12.56
C ARG A 184 19.99 20.92 -11.20
N ILE A 185 21.06 20.80 -10.41
CA ILE A 185 21.41 21.90 -9.51
C ILE A 185 22.42 22.73 -10.30
N ARG A 186 21.97 23.85 -10.89
CA ARG A 186 22.94 24.86 -11.35
C ARG A 186 23.66 25.37 -10.10
N PRO A 187 25.00 25.48 -10.10
CA PRO A 187 25.71 26.11 -9.00
C PRO A 187 25.11 27.49 -8.78
N VAL A 188 24.77 27.81 -7.52
CA VAL A 188 24.49 29.18 -7.13
C VAL A 188 25.83 29.92 -7.20
N GLU A 189 25.97 30.86 -8.12
CA GLU A 189 27.14 31.74 -8.15
C GLU A 189 27.21 32.51 -6.82
N PRO A 190 28.39 32.60 -6.17
CA PRO A 190 28.52 33.37 -4.96
C PRO A 190 28.20 34.85 -5.24
N PRO A 191 27.63 35.59 -4.27
CA PRO A 191 27.39 37.01 -4.43
C PRO A 191 28.74 37.69 -4.72
N GLY A 192 28.81 38.42 -5.83
CA GLY A 192 30.00 39.17 -6.20
C GLY A 192 30.29 40.23 -5.14
N ASP A 193 31.51 40.25 -4.64
CA ASP A 193 32.02 41.28 -3.74
C ASP A 193 31.94 42.64 -4.46
N ALA A 194 31.18 43.57 -3.89
CA ALA A 194 31.12 44.99 -4.25
C ALA A 194 31.68 45.82 -3.09
#